data_AF-A0A1H0KRP4-F1
#
_entry.id   AF-A0A1H0KRP4-F1
#
_cell.length_a   1.000
_cell.length_b   1.000
_cell.length_c   1.000
_cell.angle_alpha   90.00
_cell.angle_beta   90.00
_cell.angle_gamma   90.00
#
_symmetry.space_group_name_H-M   'P 1'
#
loop_
_entity.id
_entity.type
_entity.pdbx_description
1 polymer ?
#
loop_
_entity_poly.entity_id
_entity_poly.type
_entity_poly.pdbx_seq_one_letter_code
_entity_poly.pdbx_strand_id
1 'polypeptide(L)'
;MQEKWNYFVYDLCEAKKKDVDEDSYHTLIETQLQHLGWAKFKGEICHKPNIHIGNNNRIEPDILIKRDDEDEFVIEVKRPSHKQSKKDVDQLLSYMRLLKLSVGIYMGEHIEIFYDMPSSKEAISIMKVPLEIDNKLGARFIDKFLKDNFSRDTIVDFCEERIQEIQRQNSLNEIKESLIADAQTQITESLKPYLMEKYGSSFSEEEIKGMLATMHFTASADGRQPEPQMIIPKPQPAPKRNLVKCLLTRNANANGLFNPADQSLTVLKGSTVNPIHVPKISDSDRKKRDRQLAEYTEQKGGKRIVKEDVRFDTPSGAACFCVGGSSNGWNEWKDEEGRKLNEYRVNDGTHKTGGSFDVNRVSDPHQFQLDFWTRFKAKLEATGKIPTLQTPQPHNWYDVRIGRSNILLSNVCNTQKNFVGIKLYIRNQVVDVYYPALEARRNEINQALGCEPIWDANPTARDKTIALTYNIDLTDSIHVEEALDWLVQQTIIFYNVFSKEVKDI
;
A
#
# COMPACT_ATOMS: atom_id res chain seq x y z
N MET A 1 22.18 -26.87 5.78
CA MET A 1 20.73 -26.53 5.71
C MET A 1 20.34 -25.83 4.42
N GLN A 2 21.07 -24.80 3.95
CA GLN A 2 20.72 -24.11 2.70
C GLN A 2 20.61 -25.03 1.48
N GLU A 3 21.59 -25.91 1.27
CA GLU A 3 21.57 -26.86 0.15
C GLU A 3 20.38 -27.83 0.24
N LYS A 4 20.05 -28.32 1.44
CA LYS A 4 18.86 -29.14 1.68
C LYS A 4 17.57 -28.38 1.40
N TRP A 5 17.49 -27.08 1.70
CA TRP A 5 16.35 -26.24 1.33
C TRP A 5 16.22 -26.11 -0.18
N ASN A 6 17.31 -25.80 -0.86
CA ASN A 6 17.31 -25.66 -2.32
C ASN A 6 16.83 -26.96 -2.97
N TYR A 7 17.30 -28.11 -2.49
CA TYR A 7 16.83 -29.42 -2.94
C TYR A 7 15.34 -29.64 -2.66
N PHE A 8 14.88 -29.35 -1.44
CA PHE A 8 13.48 -29.51 -1.03
C PHE A 8 12.52 -28.62 -1.85
N VAL A 9 12.89 -27.37 -2.09
CA VAL A 9 12.00 -26.37 -2.70
C VAL A 9 12.04 -26.40 -4.23
N TYR A 10 13.10 -26.92 -4.85
CA TYR A 10 13.30 -26.87 -6.30
C TYR A 10 12.10 -27.46 -7.06
N ASP A 11 11.67 -28.67 -6.70
CA ASP A 11 10.54 -29.30 -7.39
C ASP A 11 9.21 -28.60 -7.08
N LEU A 12 9.05 -28.01 -5.89
CA LEU A 12 7.87 -27.21 -5.54
C LEU A 12 7.81 -25.94 -6.40
N CYS A 13 8.95 -25.29 -6.65
CA CYS A 13 9.04 -24.16 -7.58
C CYS A 13 8.68 -24.59 -9.02
N GLU A 14 9.18 -25.73 -9.48
CA GLU A 14 8.86 -26.26 -10.82
C GLU A 14 7.38 -26.63 -10.96
N ALA A 15 6.80 -27.22 -9.92
CA ALA A 15 5.38 -27.51 -9.84
C ALA A 15 4.52 -26.24 -9.89
N LYS A 16 4.95 -25.18 -9.19
CA LYS A 16 4.32 -23.86 -9.24
C LYS A 16 4.36 -23.23 -10.63
N LYS A 17 5.51 -23.30 -11.32
CA LYS A 17 5.65 -22.80 -12.70
C LYS A 17 4.74 -23.53 -13.69
N LYS A 18 4.52 -24.82 -13.47
CA LYS A 18 3.68 -25.67 -14.32
C LYS A 18 2.20 -25.66 -13.93
N ASP A 19 1.86 -24.96 -12.83
CA ASP A 19 0.52 -24.93 -12.25
C ASP A 19 -0.11 -26.32 -12.14
N VAL A 20 0.63 -27.24 -11.52
CA VAL A 20 0.16 -28.62 -11.34
C VAL A 20 -1.11 -28.65 -10.47
N ASP A 21 -1.95 -29.66 -10.68
CA ASP A 21 -3.14 -29.86 -9.88
C ASP A 21 -2.80 -30.23 -8.42
N GLU A 22 -3.80 -30.17 -7.55
CA GLU A 22 -3.64 -30.34 -6.11
C GLU A 22 -3.15 -31.74 -5.73
N ASP A 23 -3.66 -32.79 -6.36
CA ASP A 23 -3.28 -34.17 -6.04
C ASP A 23 -1.83 -34.46 -6.48
N SER A 24 -1.44 -33.95 -7.64
CA SER A 24 -0.04 -33.97 -8.09
C SER A 24 0.89 -33.21 -7.13
N TYR A 25 0.47 -32.03 -6.68
CA TYR A 25 1.26 -31.21 -5.75
C TYR A 25 1.36 -31.86 -4.36
N HIS A 26 0.26 -32.46 -3.89
CA HIS A 26 0.20 -33.22 -2.65
C HIS A 26 1.18 -34.38 -2.65
N THR A 27 1.19 -35.19 -3.71
CA THR A 27 2.15 -36.29 -3.90
C THR A 27 3.60 -35.80 -3.92
N LEU A 28 3.83 -34.64 -4.54
CA LEU A 28 5.15 -34.03 -4.55
C LEU A 28 5.58 -33.59 -3.14
N ILE A 29 4.70 -32.95 -2.37
CA ILE A 29 4.99 -32.56 -0.98
C ILE A 29 5.34 -33.78 -0.13
N GLU A 30 4.61 -34.89 -0.25
CA GLU A 30 4.95 -36.14 0.44
C GLU A 30 6.35 -36.66 0.07
N THR A 31 6.74 -36.50 -1.19
CA THR A 31 8.10 -36.85 -1.65
C THR A 31 9.15 -35.93 -1.02
N GLN A 32 8.87 -34.63 -0.94
CA GLN A 32 9.76 -33.67 -0.29
C GLN A 32 9.90 -33.91 1.22
N LEU A 33 8.82 -34.33 1.89
CA LEU A 33 8.86 -34.73 3.30
C LEU A 33 9.71 -35.99 3.53
N GLN A 34 9.73 -36.92 2.58
CA GLN A 34 10.65 -38.06 2.63
C GLN A 34 12.12 -37.64 2.58
N HIS A 35 12.44 -36.58 1.82
CA HIS A 35 13.78 -35.99 1.81
C HIS A 35 14.16 -35.31 3.15
N LEU A 36 13.18 -35.01 4.00
CA LEU A 36 13.40 -34.57 5.39
C LEU A 36 13.52 -35.73 6.39
N GLY A 37 13.46 -36.98 5.91
CA GLY A 37 13.65 -38.19 6.73
C GLY A 37 12.36 -38.86 7.21
N TRP A 38 11.19 -38.28 6.93
CA TRP A 38 9.89 -38.86 7.29
C TRP A 38 9.52 -39.99 6.32
N ALA A 39 9.29 -41.20 6.81
CA ALA A 39 9.16 -42.40 5.98
C ALA A 39 7.69 -42.80 5.76
N LYS A 40 7.22 -42.69 4.51
CA LYS A 40 5.86 -43.14 4.12
C LYS A 40 5.62 -44.62 4.41
N PHE A 41 6.60 -45.50 4.14
CA PHE A 41 6.49 -46.95 4.37
C PHE A 41 6.38 -47.34 5.85
N LYS A 42 6.78 -46.44 6.77
CA LYS A 42 6.63 -46.63 8.22
C LYS A 42 5.32 -46.04 8.76
N GLY A 43 4.48 -45.47 7.89
CA GLY A 43 3.26 -44.77 8.31
C GLY A 43 3.53 -43.39 8.93
N GLU A 44 4.74 -42.84 8.80
CA GLU A 44 5.10 -41.53 9.37
C GLU A 44 4.53 -40.37 8.55
N ILE A 45 4.26 -40.59 7.26
CA ILE A 45 3.54 -39.66 6.39
C ILE A 45 2.18 -40.28 6.07
N CYS A 46 1.13 -39.78 6.69
CA CYS A 46 -0.25 -40.26 6.48
C CYS A 46 -0.95 -39.38 5.43
N HIS A 47 -1.27 -39.98 4.29
CA HIS A 47 -2.06 -39.37 3.21
C HIS A 47 -3.55 -39.38 3.57
N LYS A 48 -4.20 -38.20 3.60
CA LYS A 48 -5.65 -38.04 3.84
C LYS A 48 -6.22 -39.01 4.89
N PRO A 49 -5.63 -39.10 6.11
CA PRO A 49 -6.07 -40.08 7.09
C PRO A 49 -7.47 -39.73 7.59
N ASN A 50 -8.34 -40.72 7.58
CA ASN A 50 -9.70 -40.55 8.04
C ASN A 50 -9.84 -40.86 9.55
N ILE A 51 -9.79 -39.82 10.38
CA ILE A 51 -9.66 -39.90 11.84
C ILE A 51 -11.02 -39.70 12.52
N HIS A 52 -11.37 -40.57 13.47
CA HIS A 52 -12.57 -40.41 14.29
C HIS A 52 -12.33 -39.42 15.43
N ILE A 53 -13.21 -38.45 15.56
CA ILE A 53 -13.19 -37.45 16.64
C ILE A 53 -14.51 -37.53 17.40
N GLY A 54 -14.46 -38.03 18.64
CA GLY A 54 -15.64 -38.31 19.45
C GLY A 54 -16.53 -39.40 18.83
N ASN A 55 -17.82 -39.40 19.18
CA ASN A 55 -18.71 -40.52 18.82
C ASN A 55 -19.17 -40.53 17.35
N ASN A 56 -19.32 -39.37 16.69
CA ASN A 56 -19.96 -39.28 15.37
C ASN A 56 -19.25 -38.37 14.35
N ASN A 57 -18.14 -37.72 14.71
CA ASN A 57 -17.44 -36.82 13.78
C ASN A 57 -16.18 -37.48 13.22
N ARG A 58 -15.87 -37.15 11.96
CA ARG A 58 -14.63 -37.59 11.30
C ARG A 58 -13.95 -36.39 10.68
N ILE A 59 -12.64 -36.40 10.70
CA ILE A 59 -11.81 -35.39 10.03
C ILE A 59 -10.85 -36.07 9.07
N GLU A 60 -10.46 -35.34 8.03
CA GLU A 60 -9.55 -35.82 6.98
C GLU A 60 -8.59 -34.68 6.64
N PRO A 61 -7.52 -34.50 7.43
CA PRO A 61 -6.45 -33.56 7.06
C PRO A 61 -5.71 -34.06 5.82
N ASP A 62 -5.10 -33.16 5.03
CA ASP A 62 -4.40 -33.57 3.81
C ASP A 62 -3.18 -34.46 4.08
N ILE A 63 -2.31 -34.03 5.00
CA ILE A 63 -1.16 -34.82 5.45
C ILE A 63 -1.05 -34.73 6.96
N LEU A 64 -0.92 -35.87 7.63
CA LEU A 64 -0.59 -35.94 9.05
C LEU A 64 0.77 -36.62 9.21
N ILE A 65 1.67 -35.98 9.96
CA ILE A 65 2.98 -36.53 10.27
C ILE A 65 2.95 -37.19 11.63
N LYS A 66 3.47 -38.42 11.69
CA LYS A 66 3.53 -39.24 12.90
C LYS A 66 4.94 -39.72 13.20
N ARG A 67 5.20 -39.99 14.47
CA ARG A 67 6.39 -40.69 14.97
C ARG A 67 5.95 -41.66 16.05
N ASP A 68 6.29 -42.93 15.92
CA ASP A 68 5.94 -43.96 16.92
C ASP A 68 4.44 -43.93 17.31
N ASP A 69 3.56 -43.85 16.29
CA ASP A 69 2.10 -43.71 16.38
C ASP A 69 1.54 -42.41 17.00
N GLU A 70 2.42 -41.51 17.44
CA GLU A 70 2.08 -40.19 17.96
C GLU A 70 2.01 -39.13 16.86
N ASP A 71 1.00 -38.27 16.90
CA ASP A 71 0.80 -37.20 15.90
C ASP A 71 1.73 -36.01 16.19
N GLU A 72 2.53 -35.59 15.22
CA GLU A 72 3.57 -34.56 15.43
C GLU A 72 3.17 -33.19 14.90
N PHE A 73 2.69 -33.13 13.64
CA PHE A 73 2.15 -31.93 13.02
C PHE A 73 1.30 -32.29 11.81
N VAL A 74 0.43 -31.36 11.43
CA VAL A 74 -0.52 -31.51 10.31
C VAL A 74 -0.17 -30.52 9.20
N ILE A 75 -0.40 -30.91 7.95
CA ILE A 75 -0.19 -30.06 6.78
C ILE A 75 -1.50 -29.97 5.99
N GLU A 76 -1.94 -28.74 5.74
CA GLU A 76 -3.01 -28.41 4.80
C GLU A 76 -2.37 -28.06 3.45
N VAL A 77 -2.82 -28.71 2.39
CA VAL A 77 -2.25 -28.55 1.05
C VAL A 77 -3.26 -27.83 0.16
N LYS A 78 -2.75 -26.91 -0.64
CA LYS A 78 -3.50 -26.29 -1.75
C LYS A 78 -2.63 -26.25 -2.98
N ARG A 79 -3.27 -26.06 -4.14
CA ARG A 79 -2.55 -25.88 -5.41
C ARG A 79 -1.50 -24.78 -5.29
N PRO A 80 -0.36 -24.86 -5.99
CA PRO A 80 0.70 -23.86 -5.88
C PRO A 80 0.32 -22.49 -6.47
N SER A 81 -0.74 -22.41 -7.27
CA SER A 81 -1.36 -21.16 -7.77
C SER A 81 -2.52 -20.66 -6.91
N HIS A 82 -3.02 -21.47 -5.98
CA HIS A 82 -4.08 -21.08 -5.06
C HIS A 82 -3.55 -19.98 -4.13
N LYS A 83 -4.35 -18.93 -3.95
CA LYS A 83 -4.06 -17.89 -2.96
C LYS A 83 -4.73 -18.30 -1.65
N GLN A 84 -3.91 -18.48 -0.61
CA GLN A 84 -4.32 -18.86 0.72
C GLN A 84 -5.45 -17.95 1.19
N SER A 85 -6.58 -18.56 1.50
CA SER A 85 -7.76 -17.88 2.02
C SER A 85 -7.86 -18.09 3.53
N LYS A 86 -8.69 -17.26 4.19
CA LYS A 86 -9.01 -17.47 5.60
C LYS A 86 -9.62 -18.85 5.87
N LYS A 87 -10.37 -19.43 4.93
CA LYS A 87 -10.97 -20.76 5.10
C LYS A 87 -9.92 -21.87 5.17
N ASP A 88 -8.85 -21.76 4.38
CA ASP A 88 -7.75 -22.74 4.39
C ASP A 88 -7.03 -22.71 5.74
N VAL A 89 -6.79 -21.50 6.26
CA VAL A 89 -6.23 -21.32 7.60
C VAL A 89 -7.18 -21.86 8.67
N ASP A 90 -8.46 -21.47 8.66
CA ASP A 90 -9.45 -21.91 9.64
C ASP A 90 -9.60 -23.45 9.66
N GLN A 91 -9.49 -24.10 8.50
CA GLN A 91 -9.48 -25.56 8.35
C GLN A 91 -8.23 -26.18 9.00
N LEU A 92 -7.04 -25.70 8.68
CA LEU A 92 -5.79 -26.13 9.30
C LEU A 92 -5.83 -25.99 10.83
N LEU A 93 -6.27 -24.82 11.32
CA LEU A 93 -6.38 -24.55 12.75
C LEU A 93 -7.41 -25.46 13.45
N SER A 94 -8.49 -25.80 12.75
CA SER A 94 -9.47 -26.77 13.25
C SER A 94 -8.82 -28.15 13.43
N TYR A 95 -8.02 -28.61 12.46
CA TYR A 95 -7.29 -29.87 12.60
C TYR A 95 -6.29 -29.85 13.75
N MET A 96 -5.50 -28.78 13.87
CA MET A 96 -4.54 -28.63 14.97
C MET A 96 -5.21 -28.78 16.34
N ARG A 97 -6.33 -28.09 16.56
CA ARG A 97 -7.06 -28.12 17.83
C ARG A 97 -7.70 -29.47 18.13
N LEU A 98 -8.30 -30.10 17.13
CA LEU A 98 -8.96 -31.41 17.30
C LEU A 98 -7.94 -32.52 17.56
N LEU A 99 -6.76 -32.44 16.94
CA LEU A 99 -5.64 -33.38 17.13
C LEU A 99 -4.71 -33.00 18.28
N LYS A 100 -4.95 -31.85 18.94
CA LYS A 100 -4.10 -31.29 20.02
C LYS A 100 -2.63 -31.10 19.59
N LEU A 101 -2.44 -30.66 18.36
CA LEU A 101 -1.14 -30.36 17.78
C LEU A 101 -0.76 -28.91 18.03
N SER A 102 0.46 -28.69 18.53
CA SER A 102 0.99 -27.34 18.73
C SER A 102 1.30 -26.64 17.40
N VAL A 103 1.61 -27.38 16.34
CA VAL A 103 2.08 -26.83 15.06
C VAL A 103 1.32 -27.43 13.87
N GLY A 104 0.99 -26.56 12.93
CA GLY A 104 0.42 -26.92 11.64
C GLY A 104 1.08 -26.12 10.52
N ILE A 105 1.13 -26.70 9.33
CA ILE A 105 1.76 -26.09 8.17
C ILE A 105 0.73 -25.94 7.05
N TYR A 106 0.70 -24.77 6.43
CA TYR A 106 0.07 -24.58 5.14
C TYR A 106 1.12 -24.71 4.03
N MET A 107 0.84 -25.49 2.98
CA MET A 107 1.68 -25.59 1.79
C MET A 107 0.85 -25.38 0.52
N GLY A 108 1.05 -24.22 -0.11
CA GLY A 108 0.40 -23.81 -1.36
C GLY A 108 1.35 -22.98 -2.21
N GLU A 109 0.98 -21.73 -2.46
CA GLU A 109 1.82 -20.72 -3.12
C GLU A 109 3.04 -20.28 -2.30
N HIS A 110 3.02 -20.55 -1.00
CA HIS A 110 4.10 -20.41 -0.02
C HIS A 110 3.99 -21.52 1.03
N ILE A 111 5.00 -21.63 1.89
CA ILE A 111 4.95 -22.45 3.11
C ILE A 111 4.71 -21.54 4.29
N GLU A 112 3.76 -21.85 5.16
CA GLU A 112 3.49 -21.04 6.35
C GLU A 112 3.26 -21.91 7.58
N ILE A 113 3.92 -21.56 8.68
CA ILE A 113 3.83 -22.28 9.96
C ILE A 113 2.90 -21.53 10.89
N PHE A 114 1.93 -22.25 11.43
CA PHE A 114 1.02 -21.80 12.46
C PHE A 114 1.32 -22.50 13.78
N TYR A 115 1.27 -21.75 14.87
CA TYR A 115 1.43 -22.25 16.24
C TYR A 115 0.16 -22.01 17.05
N ASP A 116 -0.42 -23.08 17.60
CA ASP A 116 -1.57 -23.02 18.51
C ASP A 116 -1.06 -22.93 19.95
N MET A 117 -0.98 -21.70 20.44
CA MET A 117 -0.48 -21.41 21.78
C MET A 117 -1.55 -21.76 22.83
N PRO A 118 -1.25 -22.56 23.86
CA PRO A 118 -2.22 -22.95 24.88
C PRO A 118 -2.91 -21.79 25.61
N SER A 119 -2.24 -20.64 25.74
CA SER A 119 -2.74 -19.44 26.41
C SER A 119 -3.47 -18.45 25.48
N SER A 120 -3.54 -18.71 24.18
CA SER A 120 -4.17 -17.84 23.19
C SER A 120 -5.48 -18.44 22.65
N LYS A 121 -6.44 -17.58 22.31
CA LYS A 121 -7.65 -18.01 21.58
C LYS A 121 -7.42 -18.19 20.08
N GLU A 122 -6.30 -17.69 19.57
CA GLU A 122 -5.95 -17.69 18.16
C GLU A 122 -4.55 -18.25 17.95
N ALA A 123 -4.41 -19.12 16.94
CA ALA A 123 -3.12 -19.58 16.49
C ALA A 123 -2.42 -18.47 15.70
N ILE A 124 -1.10 -18.43 15.81
CA ILE A 124 -0.28 -17.32 15.30
C ILE A 124 0.55 -17.81 14.12
N SER A 125 0.62 -17.01 13.05
CA SER A 125 1.58 -17.23 11.96
C SER A 125 2.99 -16.87 12.44
N ILE A 126 3.88 -17.86 12.48
CA ILE A 126 5.22 -17.74 13.06
C ILE A 126 6.27 -17.45 11.99
N MET A 127 6.07 -18.04 10.81
CA MET A 127 6.99 -17.94 9.69
C MET A 127 6.27 -18.22 8.38
N LYS A 128 6.42 -17.32 7.42
CA LYS A 128 5.96 -17.45 6.04
C LYS A 128 7.17 -17.48 5.11
N VAL A 129 7.27 -18.52 4.28
CA VAL A 129 8.43 -18.82 3.45
C VAL A 129 8.00 -18.86 1.98
N PRO A 130 8.44 -17.90 1.16
CA PRO A 130 8.26 -17.95 -0.28
C PRO A 130 8.91 -19.21 -0.89
N LEU A 131 8.30 -19.75 -1.94
CA LEU A 131 8.87 -20.87 -2.71
C LEU A 131 9.96 -20.36 -3.65
N GLU A 132 11.16 -20.18 -3.11
CA GLU A 132 12.35 -19.73 -3.84
C GLU A 132 13.62 -20.39 -3.32
N ILE A 133 14.58 -20.61 -4.21
CA ILE A 133 15.92 -21.08 -3.83
C ILE A 133 16.65 -19.98 -3.05
N ASP A 134 17.66 -20.37 -2.27
CA ASP A 134 18.51 -19.44 -1.50
C ASP A 134 17.78 -18.60 -0.44
N ASN A 135 16.66 -19.11 0.08
CA ASN A 135 15.91 -18.46 1.15
C ASN A 135 16.38 -18.90 2.55
N LYS A 136 16.77 -17.92 3.39
CA LYS A 136 17.24 -18.17 4.77
C LYS A 136 16.14 -18.70 5.71
N LEU A 137 14.89 -18.25 5.54
CA LEU A 137 13.75 -18.77 6.30
C LEU A 137 13.43 -20.20 5.88
N GLY A 138 13.60 -20.51 4.60
CA GLY A 138 13.55 -21.87 4.08
C GLY A 138 14.60 -22.79 4.70
N ALA A 139 15.85 -22.35 4.81
CA ALA A 139 16.87 -23.11 5.51
C ALA A 139 16.53 -23.35 7.01
N ARG A 140 15.88 -22.39 7.68
CA ARG A 140 15.36 -22.57 9.05
C ARG A 140 14.20 -23.55 9.10
N PHE A 141 13.29 -23.53 8.12
CA PHE A 141 12.22 -24.52 7.99
C PHE A 141 12.80 -25.94 7.92
N ILE A 142 13.80 -26.16 7.05
CA ILE A 142 14.46 -27.46 6.95
C ILE A 142 15.08 -27.86 8.27
N ASP A 143 15.84 -26.96 8.91
CA ASP A 143 16.48 -27.26 10.19
C ASP A 143 15.49 -27.74 11.26
N LYS A 144 14.31 -27.10 11.32
CA LYS A 144 13.29 -27.40 12.33
C LYS A 144 12.43 -28.61 12.01
N PHE A 145 12.16 -28.89 10.73
CA PHE A 145 11.30 -30.03 10.31
C PHE A 145 12.06 -31.24 9.77
N LEU A 146 13.40 -31.18 9.72
CA LEU A 146 14.24 -32.35 9.50
C LEU A 146 14.03 -33.34 10.65
N LYS A 147 13.67 -34.58 10.33
CA LYS A 147 13.26 -35.57 11.32
C LYS A 147 14.26 -35.74 12.47
N ASP A 148 15.55 -35.81 12.16
CA ASP A 148 16.62 -35.98 13.14
C ASP A 148 16.75 -34.79 14.11
N ASN A 149 16.33 -33.60 13.68
CA ASN A 149 16.37 -32.37 14.48
C ASN A 149 15.01 -32.03 15.12
N PHE A 150 13.92 -32.64 14.65
CA PHE A 150 12.56 -32.33 15.08
C PHE A 150 12.22 -33.03 16.40
N SER A 151 11.73 -32.24 17.36
CA SER A 151 10.98 -32.70 18.53
C SER A 151 9.89 -31.69 18.88
N ARG A 152 8.84 -32.14 19.59
CA ARG A 152 7.76 -31.26 20.06
C ARG A 152 8.28 -30.09 20.92
N ASP A 153 9.22 -30.36 21.82
CA ASP A 153 9.78 -29.33 22.69
C ASP A 153 10.58 -28.30 21.88
N THR A 154 11.45 -28.76 20.98
CA THR A 154 12.32 -27.86 20.19
C THR A 154 11.54 -27.01 19.19
N ILE A 155 10.40 -27.49 18.68
CA ILE A 155 9.52 -26.69 17.82
C ILE A 155 8.68 -25.70 18.62
N VAL A 156 8.22 -26.07 19.81
CA VAL A 156 7.55 -25.16 20.75
C VAL A 156 8.48 -24.01 21.15
N ASP A 157 9.70 -24.33 21.59
CA ASP A 157 10.72 -23.33 21.96
C ASP A 157 10.98 -22.36 20.79
N PHE A 158 11.14 -22.89 19.58
CA PHE A 158 11.31 -22.08 18.37
C PHE A 158 10.12 -21.15 18.11
N CYS A 159 8.89 -21.64 18.26
CA CYS A 159 7.68 -20.85 18.07
C CYS A 159 7.58 -19.73 19.12
N GLU A 160 7.88 -20.02 20.39
CA GLU A 160 7.86 -19.03 21.47
C GLU A 160 8.94 -17.96 21.29
N GLU A 161 10.17 -18.34 20.94
CA GLU A 161 11.25 -17.41 20.59
C GLU A 161 10.83 -16.49 19.43
N ARG A 162 10.23 -17.06 18.39
CA ARG A 162 9.74 -16.28 17.23
C ARG A 162 8.63 -15.31 17.60
N ILE A 163 7.73 -15.69 18.51
CA ILE A 163 6.69 -14.80 19.02
C ILE A 163 7.31 -13.64 19.78
N GLN A 164 8.29 -13.89 20.64
CA GLN A 164 9.01 -12.83 21.34
C GLN A 164 9.72 -11.89 20.36
N GLU A 165 10.33 -12.41 19.30
CA GLU A 165 10.93 -11.60 18.24
C GLU A 165 9.90 -10.73 17.52
N ILE A 166 8.74 -11.29 17.16
CA ILE A 166 7.63 -10.56 16.53
C ILE A 166 7.12 -9.46 17.46
N GLN A 167 6.85 -9.79 18.73
CA GLN A 167 6.39 -8.83 19.73
C GLN A 167 7.41 -7.73 19.96
N ARG A 168 8.69 -8.06 20.12
CA ARG A 168 9.78 -7.08 20.26
C ARG A 168 9.85 -6.14 19.05
N GLN A 169 9.71 -6.68 17.84
CA GLN A 169 9.72 -5.86 16.63
C GLN A 169 8.49 -4.94 16.57
N ASN A 170 7.32 -5.44 16.96
CA ASN A 170 6.10 -4.64 17.07
C ASN A 170 6.27 -3.52 18.10
N SER A 171 6.80 -3.82 19.29
CA SER A 171 7.09 -2.80 20.31
C SER A 171 8.12 -1.77 19.83
N LEU A 172 9.17 -2.19 19.12
CA LEU A 172 10.12 -1.25 18.52
C LEU A 172 9.45 -0.35 17.47
N ASN A 173 8.54 -0.91 16.67
CA ASN A 173 7.78 -0.14 15.70
C ASN A 173 6.82 0.82 16.39
N GLU A 174 6.15 0.41 17.46
CA GLU A 174 5.29 1.27 18.29
C GLU A 174 6.08 2.41 18.92
N ILE A 175 7.26 2.13 19.49
CA ILE A 175 8.17 3.15 20.01
C ILE A 175 8.57 4.09 18.88
N LYS A 176 8.98 3.57 17.72
CA LYS A 176 9.36 4.37 16.55
C LYS A 176 8.22 5.29 16.11
N GLU A 177 7.00 4.77 16.00
CA GLU A 177 5.83 5.57 15.60
C GLU A 177 5.47 6.61 16.68
N SER A 178 5.60 6.28 17.96
CA SER A 178 5.41 7.23 19.08
C SER A 178 6.44 8.37 19.06
N LEU A 179 7.72 8.05 18.84
CA LEU A 179 8.79 9.03 18.68
C LEU A 179 8.54 9.95 17.46
N ILE A 180 8.00 9.41 16.38
CA ILE A 180 7.66 10.19 15.18
C ILE A 180 6.46 11.09 15.42
N ALA A 181 5.41 10.57 16.03
CA ALA A 181 4.16 11.28 16.27
C ALA A 181 4.32 12.51 17.17
N ASP A 182 5.23 12.44 18.15
CA ASP A 182 5.46 13.51 19.13
C ASP A 182 6.90 14.05 19.12
N ALA A 183 7.55 13.99 17.95
CA ALA A 183 8.96 14.36 17.79
C ALA A 183 9.26 15.77 18.30
N GLN A 184 8.37 16.73 18.05
CA GLN A 184 8.53 18.11 18.49
C GLN A 184 8.65 18.20 20.02
N THR A 185 7.69 17.62 20.75
CA THR A 185 7.64 17.69 22.21
C THR A 185 8.82 16.95 22.81
N GLN A 186 9.06 15.72 22.37
CA GLN A 186 10.13 14.89 22.93
C GLN A 186 11.53 15.47 22.72
N ILE A 187 11.81 16.03 21.53
CA ILE A 187 13.09 16.70 21.24
C ILE A 187 13.22 17.97 22.08
N THR A 188 12.15 18.76 22.17
CA THR A 188 12.14 20.02 22.92
C THR A 188 12.36 19.81 24.42
N GLU A 189 11.64 18.86 25.02
CA GLU A 189 11.77 18.49 26.43
C GLU A 189 13.15 17.91 26.75
N SER A 190 13.71 17.12 25.83
CA SER A 190 15.06 16.54 25.98
C SER A 190 16.18 17.58 25.84
N LEU A 191 16.02 18.58 24.97
CA LEU A 191 17.03 19.64 24.75
C LEU A 191 17.05 20.69 25.87
N LYS A 192 15.90 20.93 26.51
CA LYS A 192 15.76 21.93 27.59
C LYS A 192 16.80 21.79 28.71
N PRO A 193 17.00 20.61 29.35
CA PRO A 193 17.98 20.47 30.43
C PRO A 193 19.43 20.72 29.96
N TYR A 194 19.78 20.26 28.75
CA TYR A 194 21.10 20.50 28.17
C TYR A 194 21.37 22.00 27.92
N LEU A 195 20.39 22.72 27.38
CA LEU A 195 20.51 24.16 27.13
C LEU A 195 20.58 24.94 28.45
N MET A 196 19.85 24.50 29.47
CA MET A 196 19.88 25.11 30.80
C MET A 196 21.23 24.92 31.51
N GLU A 197 21.82 23.73 31.41
CA GLU A 197 23.16 23.48 31.95
C GLU A 197 24.22 24.37 31.29
N LYS A 198 24.14 24.53 29.97
CA LYS A 198 25.16 25.23 29.18
C LYS A 198 25.02 26.75 29.16
N TYR A 199 23.79 27.25 29.18
CA TYR A 199 23.48 28.67 28.95
C TYR A 199 22.65 29.30 30.08
N GLY A 200 22.29 28.56 31.13
CA GLY A 200 21.44 29.04 32.23
C GLY A 200 22.05 30.13 33.11
N SER A 201 23.36 30.40 32.98
CA SER A 201 24.01 31.56 33.60
C SER A 201 23.79 32.87 32.83
N SER A 202 23.44 32.77 31.55
CA SER A 202 23.29 33.90 30.63
C SER A 202 21.84 34.13 30.19
N PHE A 203 20.99 33.10 30.26
CA PHE A 203 19.59 33.16 29.85
C PHE A 203 18.70 32.41 30.85
N SER A 204 17.52 32.95 31.10
CA SER A 204 16.50 32.34 31.95
C SER A 204 15.83 31.12 31.29
N GLU A 205 15.21 30.27 32.11
CA GLU A 205 14.44 29.11 31.63
C GLU A 205 13.35 29.50 30.62
N GLU A 206 12.73 30.67 30.83
CA GLU A 206 11.63 31.14 29.99
C GLU A 206 12.11 31.70 28.65
N GLU A 207 13.31 32.27 28.60
CA GLU A 207 13.95 32.67 27.34
C GLU A 207 14.34 31.44 26.51
N ILE A 208 14.88 30.39 27.14
CA ILE A 208 15.21 29.12 26.46
C ILE A 208 13.93 28.42 25.96
N LYS A 209 12.88 28.39 26.78
CA LYS A 209 11.57 27.84 26.40
C LYS A 209 10.94 28.62 25.25
N GLY A 210 11.01 29.94 25.29
CA GLY A 210 10.54 30.81 24.21
C GLY A 210 11.29 30.56 22.91
N MET A 211 12.62 30.44 22.96
CA MET A 211 13.44 30.09 21.79
C MET A 211 13.05 28.72 21.21
N LEU A 212 12.97 27.68 22.04
CA LEU A 212 12.61 26.33 21.59
C LEU A 212 11.22 26.28 20.94
N ALA A 213 10.26 27.08 21.42
CA ALA A 213 8.92 27.19 20.83
C ALA A 213 8.92 27.79 19.41
N THR A 214 9.98 28.49 19.01
CA THR A 214 10.15 29.00 17.63
C THR A 214 10.78 27.98 16.68
N MET A 215 11.31 26.87 17.21
CA MET A 215 11.97 25.82 16.43
C MET A 215 11.00 24.70 16.10
N HIS A 216 11.06 24.19 14.86
CA HIS A 216 10.29 23.03 14.44
C HIS A 216 11.22 21.85 14.18
N PHE A 217 11.02 20.77 14.93
CA PHE A 217 11.69 19.50 14.79
C PHE A 217 10.72 18.49 14.16
N THR A 218 11.23 17.64 13.26
CA THR A 218 10.45 16.59 12.62
C THR A 218 11.28 15.31 12.61
N ALA A 219 10.66 14.18 12.97
CA ALA A 219 11.24 12.86 12.80
C ALA A 219 10.53 12.13 11.64
N SER A 220 11.26 11.30 10.92
CA SER A 220 10.76 10.54 9.77
C SER A 220 11.13 9.06 9.93
N ALA A 221 10.26 8.17 9.44
CA ALA A 221 10.48 6.72 9.49
C ALA A 221 11.62 6.25 8.58
N ASP A 222 11.94 7.04 7.56
CA ASP A 222 13.05 6.83 6.65
C ASP A 222 14.13 7.82 7.06
N GLY A 223 15.32 7.36 7.43
CA GLY A 223 16.45 8.20 7.86
C GLY A 223 16.99 9.19 6.81
N ARG A 224 16.17 9.58 5.83
CA ARG A 224 16.37 10.76 5.02
C ARG A 224 16.10 11.96 5.91
N GLN A 225 17.16 12.73 6.16
CA GLN A 225 17.03 14.11 6.59
C GLN A 225 15.91 14.76 5.75
N PRO A 226 14.99 15.56 6.36
CA PRO A 226 14.40 16.61 5.57
C PRO A 226 15.58 17.51 5.20
N GLU A 227 16.10 17.35 3.98
CA GLU A 227 17.11 18.29 3.50
C GLU A 227 16.51 19.69 3.66
N PRO A 228 17.22 20.65 4.30
CA PRO A 228 16.88 22.04 4.11
C PRO A 228 16.82 22.23 2.60
N GLN A 229 15.73 22.83 2.09
CA GLN A 229 15.52 22.99 0.65
C GLN A 229 16.72 23.70 0.01
N MET A 230 17.71 22.91 -0.42
CA MET A 230 18.77 23.30 -1.31
C MET A 230 18.26 22.96 -2.69
N ILE A 231 18.13 24.01 -3.49
CA ILE A 231 17.86 23.92 -4.91
C ILE A 231 19.07 23.21 -5.54
N ILE A 232 18.98 21.89 -5.72
CA ILE A 232 19.91 21.13 -6.55
C ILE A 232 19.20 20.78 -7.86
N PRO A 233 19.81 21.07 -9.03
CA PRO A 233 19.15 20.94 -10.33
C PRO A 233 18.81 19.48 -10.64
N LYS A 234 17.63 19.26 -11.23
CA LYS A 234 17.22 17.93 -11.72
C LYS A 234 18.30 17.36 -12.68
N PRO A 235 18.60 16.05 -12.59
CA PRO A 235 19.54 15.41 -13.49
C PRO A 235 19.04 15.58 -14.93
N GLN A 236 19.92 16.07 -15.80
CA GLN A 236 19.66 16.07 -17.24
C GLN A 236 19.56 14.61 -17.72
N PRO A 237 18.47 14.20 -18.36
CA PRO A 237 18.47 12.99 -19.15
C PRO A 237 19.36 13.23 -20.37
N ALA A 238 20.41 12.43 -20.54
CA ALA A 238 21.19 12.42 -21.78
C ALA A 238 20.35 11.81 -22.93
N PRO A 239 20.57 12.23 -24.20
CA PRO A 239 19.48 12.38 -25.17
C PRO A 239 19.46 11.36 -26.31
N LYS A 240 18.25 11.12 -26.85
CA LYS A 240 17.80 11.28 -28.27
C LYS A 240 16.49 10.49 -28.48
N ARG A 241 15.46 10.97 -29.19
CA ARG A 241 15.08 12.27 -29.74
C ARG A 241 13.66 12.04 -30.29
N ASN A 242 12.73 12.95 -29.96
CA ASN A 242 11.71 13.50 -30.86
C ASN A 242 10.82 14.44 -30.04
N LEU A 243 11.41 15.56 -29.60
CA LEU A 243 10.61 16.68 -29.14
C LEU A 243 9.88 17.25 -30.35
N VAL A 244 8.57 17.44 -30.23
CA VAL A 244 7.73 18.04 -31.26
C VAL A 244 7.72 19.53 -31.02
N LYS A 245 8.24 20.31 -31.97
CA LYS A 245 8.06 21.77 -31.94
C LYS A 245 6.60 22.07 -32.19
N CYS A 246 6.04 22.98 -31.40
CA CYS A 246 4.65 23.37 -31.53
C CYS A 246 4.45 24.86 -31.28
N LEU A 247 3.36 25.40 -31.82
CA LEU A 247 2.96 26.79 -31.72
C LEU A 247 1.54 26.88 -31.16
N LEU A 248 1.31 27.90 -30.33
CA LEU A 248 -0.01 28.33 -29.90
C LEU A 248 -0.22 29.80 -30.29
N THR A 249 -1.25 30.05 -31.09
CA THR A 249 -1.58 31.38 -31.64
C THR A 249 -2.89 31.98 -31.10
N ARG A 250 -3.63 31.23 -30.29
CA ARG A 250 -4.88 31.70 -29.70
C ARG A 250 -4.62 32.66 -28.55
N ASN A 251 -4.93 33.95 -28.75
CA ASN A 251 -4.74 35.02 -27.76
C ASN A 251 -3.31 35.14 -27.21
N ALA A 252 -2.34 34.51 -27.89
CA ALA A 252 -0.94 34.43 -27.52
C ALA A 252 -0.14 34.16 -28.81
N ASN A 253 1.17 34.27 -28.74
CA ASN A 253 2.07 33.78 -29.78
C ASN A 253 3.22 33.06 -29.09
N ALA A 254 3.01 31.79 -28.76
CA ALA A 254 3.89 31.01 -27.92
C ALA A 254 4.47 29.83 -28.68
N ASN A 255 5.79 29.70 -28.64
CA ASN A 255 6.52 28.56 -29.16
C ASN A 255 6.73 27.55 -28.03
N GLY A 256 6.65 26.27 -28.35
CA GLY A 256 6.84 25.21 -27.38
C GLY A 256 7.57 23.99 -27.93
N LEU A 257 8.09 23.19 -27.00
CA LEU A 257 8.63 21.86 -27.24
C LEU A 257 7.80 20.86 -26.45
N PHE A 258 7.01 20.07 -27.16
CA PHE A 258 6.26 18.96 -26.60
C PHE A 258 7.12 17.70 -26.55
N ASN A 259 7.05 16.99 -25.44
CA ASN A 259 7.70 15.69 -25.27
C ASN A 259 6.63 14.58 -25.28
N PRO A 260 6.52 13.80 -26.37
CA PRO A 260 5.56 12.69 -26.42
C PRO A 260 5.80 11.61 -25.35
N ALA A 261 7.03 11.47 -24.83
CA ALA A 261 7.38 10.39 -23.90
C ALA A 261 6.78 10.59 -22.50
N ASP A 262 6.74 11.83 -22.01
CA ASP A 262 6.21 12.18 -20.68
C ASP A 262 5.01 13.14 -20.75
N GLN A 263 4.54 13.46 -21.96
CA GLN A 263 3.46 14.39 -22.24
C GLN A 263 3.70 15.83 -21.73
N SER A 264 4.92 16.17 -21.32
CA SER A 264 5.25 17.52 -20.86
C SER A 264 5.38 18.51 -22.03
N LEU A 265 5.17 19.79 -21.75
CA LEU A 265 5.33 20.86 -22.74
C LEU A 265 6.14 22.00 -22.15
N THR A 266 7.21 22.38 -22.85
CA THR A 266 8.04 23.54 -22.48
C THR A 266 7.65 24.73 -23.35
N VAL A 267 7.23 25.84 -22.74
CA VAL A 267 7.02 27.12 -23.43
C VAL A 267 8.35 27.85 -23.51
N LEU A 268 8.79 28.18 -24.72
CA LEU A 268 10.12 28.72 -24.95
C LEU A 268 10.20 30.21 -24.60
N LYS A 269 11.38 30.61 -24.13
CA LYS A 269 11.78 32.01 -23.95
C LYS A 269 11.48 32.83 -25.21
N GLY A 270 10.98 34.05 -25.01
CA GLY A 270 10.58 34.96 -26.10
C GLY A 270 9.14 34.78 -26.58
N SER A 271 8.44 33.72 -26.12
CA SER A 271 7.00 33.55 -26.36
C SER A 271 6.20 34.73 -25.80
N THR A 272 5.20 35.19 -26.55
CA THR A 272 4.25 36.20 -26.08
C THR A 272 3.01 35.51 -25.51
N VAL A 273 2.63 35.85 -24.27
CA VAL A 273 1.42 35.31 -23.62
C VAL A 273 0.38 36.41 -23.42
N ASN A 274 -0.88 36.03 -23.28
CA ASN A 274 -1.97 36.97 -23.03
C ASN A 274 -1.73 37.72 -21.70
N PRO A 275 -1.64 39.06 -21.68
CA PRO A 275 -1.47 39.79 -20.43
C PRO A 275 -2.72 39.76 -19.54
N ILE A 276 -3.89 39.41 -20.10
CA ILE A 276 -5.20 39.51 -19.45
C ILE A 276 -5.81 38.12 -19.24
N HIS A 277 -6.57 37.98 -18.15
CA HIS A 277 -7.41 36.80 -17.89
C HIS A 277 -8.72 36.87 -18.69
N VAL A 278 -9.09 35.80 -19.37
CA VAL A 278 -10.37 35.75 -20.11
C VAL A 278 -11.58 35.73 -19.14
N PRO A 279 -12.77 36.22 -19.54
CA PRO A 279 -13.89 36.49 -18.62
C PRO A 279 -14.53 35.29 -17.88
N LYS A 280 -13.98 34.06 -18.01
CA LYS A 280 -14.51 32.82 -17.41
C LYS A 280 -13.44 31.94 -16.76
N ILE A 281 -12.32 32.52 -16.30
CA ILE A 281 -11.30 31.80 -15.53
C ILE A 281 -11.75 31.61 -14.07
N SER A 282 -11.43 30.47 -13.46
CA SER A 282 -11.66 30.24 -12.03
C SER A 282 -10.72 31.10 -11.17
N ASP A 283 -11.11 31.42 -9.92
CA ASP A 283 -10.25 32.21 -9.02
C ASP A 283 -8.94 31.49 -8.65
N SER A 284 -8.98 30.15 -8.57
CA SER A 284 -7.78 29.34 -8.34
C SER A 284 -6.81 29.43 -9.51
N ASP A 285 -7.31 29.27 -10.74
CA ASP A 285 -6.48 29.37 -11.95
C ASP A 285 -5.96 30.79 -12.16
N ARG A 286 -6.76 31.81 -11.80
CA ARG A 286 -6.34 33.21 -11.81
C ARG A 286 -5.14 33.43 -10.89
N LYS A 287 -5.24 33.04 -9.61
CA LYS A 287 -4.15 33.15 -8.62
C LYS A 287 -2.90 32.37 -9.03
N LYS A 288 -3.09 31.17 -9.59
CA LYS A 288 -1.97 30.34 -10.10
C LYS A 288 -1.28 31.04 -11.27
N ARG A 289 -2.05 31.52 -12.24
CA ARG A 289 -1.52 32.22 -13.41
C ARG A 289 -0.85 33.55 -13.03
N ASP A 290 -1.41 34.31 -12.10
CA ASP A 290 -0.78 35.57 -11.62
C ASP A 290 0.61 35.32 -11.05
N ARG A 291 0.78 34.27 -10.23
CA ARG A 291 2.10 33.83 -9.74
C ARG A 291 3.04 33.46 -10.88
N GLN A 292 2.58 32.65 -11.83
CA GLN A 292 3.39 32.23 -12.98
C GLN A 292 3.78 33.41 -13.90
N LEU A 293 2.90 34.38 -14.10
CA LEU A 293 3.22 35.57 -14.89
C LEU A 293 4.24 36.46 -14.15
N ALA A 294 4.10 36.63 -12.84
CA ALA A 294 5.08 37.35 -12.03
C ALA A 294 6.45 36.65 -12.02
N GLU A 295 6.44 35.32 -11.97
CA GLU A 295 7.65 34.52 -11.90
C GLU A 295 8.35 34.41 -13.25
N TYR A 296 7.63 34.15 -14.35
CA TYR A 296 8.23 33.74 -15.63
C TYR A 296 8.10 34.74 -16.78
N THR A 297 7.48 35.90 -16.57
CA THR A 297 7.27 36.87 -17.66
C THR A 297 7.73 38.28 -17.31
N GLU A 298 8.02 39.05 -18.34
CA GLU A 298 8.33 40.48 -18.26
C GLU A 298 7.43 41.28 -19.21
N GLN A 299 7.23 42.57 -18.92
CA GLN A 299 6.55 43.48 -19.83
C GLN A 299 7.59 44.14 -20.75
N LYS A 300 7.45 43.93 -22.06
CA LYS A 300 8.35 44.51 -23.07
C LYS A 300 7.56 44.91 -24.32
N GLY A 301 7.59 46.20 -24.66
CA GLY A 301 6.91 46.73 -25.85
C GLY A 301 5.39 46.51 -25.86
N GLY A 302 4.72 46.64 -24.70
CA GLY A 302 3.28 46.43 -24.57
C GLY A 302 2.83 44.96 -24.63
N LYS A 303 3.78 44.02 -24.71
CA LYS A 303 3.54 42.58 -24.70
C LYS A 303 4.11 41.96 -23.42
N ARG A 304 3.48 40.89 -22.95
CA ARG A 304 4.00 40.06 -21.86
C ARG A 304 4.79 38.90 -22.44
N ILE A 305 6.10 38.88 -22.20
CA ILE A 305 7.06 37.98 -22.84
C ILE A 305 7.62 37.00 -21.80
N VAL A 306 7.73 35.73 -22.17
CA VAL A 306 8.35 34.68 -21.36
C VAL A 306 9.86 34.88 -21.28
N LYS A 307 10.43 35.02 -20.07
CA LYS A 307 11.85 35.39 -19.87
C LYS A 307 12.83 34.22 -19.93
N GLU A 308 12.33 33.00 -19.74
CA GLU A 308 13.10 31.74 -19.72
C GLU A 308 12.20 30.56 -20.14
N ASP A 309 12.77 29.42 -20.50
CA ASP A 309 11.99 28.24 -20.87
C ASP A 309 11.20 27.71 -19.67
N VAL A 310 9.87 27.63 -19.80
CA VAL A 310 8.97 27.22 -18.72
C VAL A 310 8.40 25.84 -19.03
N ARG A 311 8.79 24.83 -18.25
CA ARG A 311 8.25 23.47 -18.38
C ARG A 311 6.93 23.33 -17.63
N PHE A 312 5.94 22.78 -18.31
CA PHE A 312 4.66 22.36 -17.74
C PHE A 312 4.52 20.84 -17.88
N ASP A 313 3.91 20.20 -16.89
CA ASP A 313 3.70 18.75 -16.92
C ASP A 313 2.65 18.31 -17.95
N THR A 314 1.87 19.24 -18.51
CA THR A 314 0.88 18.95 -19.57
C THR A 314 0.75 20.08 -20.59
N PRO A 315 0.31 19.79 -21.83
CA PRO A 315 0.05 20.82 -22.84
C PRO A 315 -1.06 21.79 -22.42
N SER A 316 -2.06 21.29 -21.68
CA SER A 316 -3.17 22.11 -21.16
C SER A 316 -2.69 23.11 -20.12
N GLY A 317 -1.77 22.72 -19.23
CA GLY A 317 -1.15 23.66 -18.28
C GLY A 317 -0.42 24.79 -18.99
N ALA A 318 0.37 24.47 -20.02
CA ALA A 318 1.06 25.44 -20.84
C ALA A 318 0.09 26.35 -21.63
N ALA A 319 -0.98 25.79 -22.19
CA ALA A 319 -2.01 26.56 -22.89
C ALA A 319 -2.72 27.53 -21.95
N CYS A 320 -3.12 27.06 -20.75
CA CYS A 320 -3.70 27.88 -19.70
C CYS A 320 -2.77 29.00 -19.23
N PHE A 321 -1.45 28.81 -19.26
CA PHE A 321 -0.44 29.84 -19.02
C PHE A 321 -0.28 30.81 -20.19
N CYS A 322 -0.53 30.38 -21.43
CA CYS A 322 -0.44 31.28 -22.59
C CYS A 322 -1.71 32.12 -22.80
N VAL A 323 -2.90 31.51 -22.85
CA VAL A 323 -4.09 32.13 -23.49
C VAL A 323 -4.96 33.04 -22.62
N GLY A 324 -4.78 33.02 -21.31
CA GLY A 324 -5.57 33.81 -20.36
C GLY A 324 -6.63 33.03 -19.58
N GLY A 325 -6.76 31.72 -19.77
CA GLY A 325 -7.73 30.90 -19.03
C GLY A 325 -7.79 29.46 -19.53
N SER A 326 -8.83 28.73 -19.10
CA SER A 326 -9.00 27.31 -19.43
C SER A 326 -8.94 27.05 -20.93
N SER A 327 -8.10 26.09 -21.31
CA SER A 327 -7.78 25.80 -22.70
C SER A 327 -7.40 24.34 -22.86
N ASN A 328 -7.87 23.72 -23.95
CA ASN A 328 -7.51 22.34 -24.27
C ASN A 328 -6.19 22.33 -25.05
N GLY A 329 -5.07 22.23 -24.32
CA GLY A 329 -3.74 22.30 -24.91
C GLY A 329 -3.47 21.23 -25.98
N TRP A 330 -4.14 20.08 -25.90
CA TRP A 330 -4.01 19.02 -26.90
C TRP A 330 -4.48 19.43 -28.30
N ASN A 331 -5.42 20.38 -28.39
CA ASN A 331 -5.96 20.89 -29.65
C ASN A 331 -5.38 22.25 -30.06
N GLU A 332 -4.94 23.04 -29.08
CA GLU A 332 -4.52 24.43 -29.26
C GLU A 332 -3.06 24.53 -29.68
N TRP A 333 -2.21 23.65 -29.15
CA TRP A 333 -0.84 23.51 -29.61
C TRP A 333 -0.83 22.69 -30.90
N LYS A 334 -0.17 23.23 -31.92
CA LYS A 334 -0.02 22.58 -33.23
C LYS A 334 1.44 22.50 -33.62
N ASP A 335 1.84 21.41 -34.28
CA ASP A 335 3.20 21.30 -34.80
C ASP A 335 3.46 22.19 -36.02
N GLU A 336 4.66 22.11 -36.59
CA GLU A 336 5.08 22.89 -37.76
C GLU A 336 4.22 22.58 -39.01
N GLU A 337 3.61 21.40 -39.08
CA GLU A 337 2.67 20.98 -40.13
C GLU A 337 1.20 21.34 -39.82
N GLY A 338 0.92 21.93 -38.65
CA GLY A 338 -0.43 22.31 -38.22
C GLY A 338 -1.25 21.18 -37.59
N ARG A 339 -0.65 20.01 -37.35
CA ARG A 339 -1.28 18.86 -36.67
C ARG A 339 -1.39 19.13 -35.18
N LYS A 340 -2.44 18.60 -34.54
CA LYS A 340 -2.71 18.83 -33.12
C LYS A 340 -1.84 17.91 -32.26
N LEU A 341 -1.41 18.38 -31.08
CA LEU A 341 -0.67 17.52 -30.15
C LEU A 341 -1.45 16.28 -29.69
N ASN A 342 -2.79 16.30 -29.76
CA ASN A 342 -3.63 15.14 -29.50
C ASN A 342 -3.27 13.92 -30.39
N GLU A 343 -2.73 14.14 -31.58
CA GLU A 343 -2.30 13.07 -32.50
C GLU A 343 -1.05 12.34 -32.02
N TYR A 344 -0.31 12.94 -31.09
CA TYR A 344 0.88 12.37 -30.45
C TYR A 344 0.57 11.75 -29.09
N ARG A 345 -0.71 11.74 -28.68
CA ARG A 345 -1.14 11.15 -27.42
C ARG A 345 -1.09 9.63 -27.56
N VAL A 346 -0.37 8.97 -26.64
CA VAL A 346 -0.41 7.50 -26.53
C VAL A 346 -1.85 7.13 -26.18
N ASN A 347 -2.56 6.52 -27.13
CA ASN A 347 -3.94 6.09 -26.93
C ASN A 347 -3.95 4.80 -26.12
N ASP A 348 -4.22 4.90 -24.82
CA ASP A 348 -4.72 3.76 -24.05
C ASP A 348 -6.15 3.44 -24.49
N GLY A 349 -6.27 2.39 -25.30
CA GLY A 349 -7.52 1.65 -25.49
C GLY A 349 -8.22 1.83 -26.84
N THR A 350 -7.93 0.94 -27.79
CA THR A 350 -8.89 0.09 -28.54
C THR A 350 -8.19 -0.53 -29.75
N HIS A 351 -7.59 -1.70 -29.58
CA HIS A 351 -7.63 -2.82 -30.55
C HIS A 351 -6.83 -4.01 -29.99
N LYS A 352 -7.45 -5.20 -30.08
CA LYS A 352 -6.85 -6.51 -29.80
C LYS A 352 -5.62 -6.73 -30.70
N THR A 353 -4.50 -7.15 -30.12
CA THR A 353 -3.76 -8.40 -30.41
C THR A 353 -2.57 -8.49 -29.45
N GLY A 354 -2.29 -9.70 -28.97
CA GLY A 354 -1.34 -9.96 -27.88
C GLY A 354 0.11 -9.61 -28.19
N GLY A 355 0.84 -9.33 -27.11
CA GLY A 355 2.28 -9.14 -27.06
C GLY A 355 2.70 -8.98 -25.59
N SER A 356 3.73 -9.73 -25.19
CA SER A 356 4.17 -9.98 -23.81
C SER A 356 4.43 -8.71 -22.98
N PHE A 357 4.00 -8.74 -21.72
CA PHE A 357 4.39 -7.76 -20.71
C PHE A 357 5.84 -8.00 -20.26
N ASP A 358 6.69 -7.02 -20.55
CA ASP A 358 8.07 -6.97 -20.11
C ASP A 358 8.12 -6.47 -18.67
N VAL A 359 8.52 -7.35 -17.75
CA VAL A 359 8.55 -7.13 -16.30
C VAL A 359 9.87 -6.45 -15.95
N ASN A 360 9.96 -5.12 -16.10
CA ASN A 360 10.93 -4.25 -15.40
C ASN A 360 10.73 -2.76 -15.74
N ARG A 361 9.62 -2.18 -15.29
CA ARG A 361 9.49 -0.73 -15.12
C ARG A 361 8.81 -0.47 -13.78
N VAL A 362 9.54 0.13 -12.84
CA VAL A 362 8.92 0.78 -11.68
C VAL A 362 7.96 1.84 -12.25
N SER A 363 6.66 1.58 -12.15
CA SER A 363 5.64 2.51 -12.62
C SER A 363 5.67 3.76 -11.74
N ASP A 364 5.49 4.93 -12.35
CA ASP A 364 5.35 6.18 -11.61
C ASP A 364 4.23 6.01 -10.55
N PRO A 365 4.50 6.20 -9.24
CA PRO A 365 3.51 6.01 -8.17
C PRO A 365 2.21 6.78 -8.41
N HIS A 366 2.27 7.94 -9.06
CA HIS A 366 1.09 8.72 -9.42
C HIS A 366 0.27 8.06 -10.53
N GLN A 367 0.94 7.47 -11.52
CA GLN A 367 0.30 6.71 -12.60
C GLN A 367 -0.29 5.40 -12.06
N PHE A 368 0.41 4.72 -11.16
CA PHE A 368 -0.11 3.56 -10.46
C PHE A 368 -1.38 3.91 -9.67
N GLN A 369 -1.35 4.99 -8.87
CA GLN A 369 -2.51 5.41 -8.10
C GLN A 369 -3.69 5.78 -8.99
N LEU A 370 -3.44 6.46 -10.12
CA LEU A 370 -4.49 6.77 -11.07
C LEU A 370 -5.12 5.50 -11.68
N ASP A 371 -4.31 4.52 -12.08
CA ASP A 371 -4.79 3.22 -12.58
C ASP A 371 -5.58 2.47 -11.50
N PHE A 372 -5.00 2.37 -10.30
CA PHE A 372 -5.60 1.72 -9.14
C PHE A 372 -6.97 2.31 -8.84
N TRP A 373 -7.08 3.65 -8.75
CA TRP A 373 -8.35 4.30 -8.47
C TRP A 373 -9.35 4.23 -9.62
N THR A 374 -8.88 4.15 -10.86
CA THR A 374 -9.74 3.93 -12.03
C THR A 374 -10.38 2.55 -11.97
N ARG A 375 -9.59 1.51 -11.65
CA ARG A 375 -10.07 0.14 -11.47
C ARG A 375 -10.98 0.01 -10.25
N PHE A 376 -10.59 0.61 -9.11
CA PHE A 376 -11.39 0.67 -7.89
C PHE A 376 -12.77 1.27 -8.15
N LYS A 377 -12.80 2.44 -8.81
CA LYS A 377 -14.06 3.11 -9.18
C LYS A 377 -14.91 2.22 -10.07
N ALA A 378 -14.34 1.63 -11.12
CA ALA A 378 -15.10 0.77 -12.03
C ALA A 378 -15.72 -0.44 -11.31
N LYS A 379 -14.95 -1.11 -10.42
CA LYS A 379 -15.46 -2.21 -9.59
C LYS A 379 -16.57 -1.76 -8.66
N LEU A 380 -16.39 -0.62 -7.99
CA LEU A 380 -17.38 -0.08 -7.05
C LEU A 380 -18.68 0.38 -7.77
N GLU A 381 -18.56 1.00 -8.95
CA GLU A 381 -19.69 1.35 -9.83
C GLU A 381 -20.49 0.11 -10.26
N ALA A 382 -19.81 -0.97 -10.63
CA ALA A 382 -20.45 -2.21 -11.04
C ALA A 382 -21.31 -2.85 -9.93
N THR A 383 -21.04 -2.55 -8.66
CA THR A 383 -21.86 -3.06 -7.54
C THR A 383 -23.20 -2.32 -7.38
N GLY A 384 -23.31 -1.09 -7.89
CA GLY A 384 -24.48 -0.23 -7.69
C GLY A 384 -24.78 0.13 -6.23
N LYS A 385 -23.88 -0.15 -5.28
CA LYS A 385 -24.11 0.06 -3.84
C LYS A 385 -23.81 1.47 -3.36
N ILE A 386 -22.97 2.21 -4.09
CA ILE A 386 -22.56 3.57 -3.74
C ILE A 386 -23.18 4.56 -4.73
N PRO A 387 -24.01 5.53 -4.28
CA PRO A 387 -24.79 6.38 -5.20
C PRO A 387 -23.96 7.36 -6.04
N THR A 388 -22.82 7.82 -5.51
CA THR A 388 -22.01 8.85 -6.18
C THR A 388 -20.54 8.63 -5.91
N LEU A 389 -19.75 8.63 -6.97
CA LEU A 389 -18.32 8.37 -6.96
C LEU A 389 -17.60 9.52 -7.67
N GLN A 390 -16.45 9.92 -7.13
CA GLN A 390 -15.67 11.03 -7.70
C GLN A 390 -14.82 10.57 -8.88
N THR A 391 -14.22 11.53 -9.59
CA THR A 391 -13.25 11.20 -10.64
C THR A 391 -11.93 10.78 -9.99
N PRO A 392 -11.34 9.63 -10.37
CA PRO A 392 -10.03 9.19 -9.89
C PRO A 392 -8.96 10.26 -10.11
N GLN A 393 -8.04 10.41 -9.16
CA GLN A 393 -6.93 11.35 -9.20
C GLN A 393 -5.63 10.64 -8.81
N PRO A 394 -4.46 11.13 -9.26
CA PRO A 394 -3.17 10.53 -8.94
C PRO A 394 -2.70 10.93 -7.54
N HIS A 395 -3.43 10.54 -6.50
CA HIS A 395 -3.03 10.71 -5.11
C HIS A 395 -3.31 9.45 -4.31
N ASN A 396 -2.75 9.34 -3.10
CA ASN A 396 -2.82 8.12 -2.30
C ASN A 396 -4.18 7.85 -1.64
N TRP A 397 -5.21 8.64 -1.93
CA TRP A 397 -6.55 8.49 -1.34
C TRP A 397 -7.68 8.53 -2.37
N TYR A 398 -8.85 8.02 -1.99
CA TYR A 398 -10.10 8.13 -2.75
C TYR A 398 -11.29 8.20 -1.79
N ASP A 399 -11.89 9.38 -1.70
CA ASP A 399 -13.03 9.64 -0.81
C ASP A 399 -14.37 9.20 -1.40
N VAL A 400 -15.25 8.68 -0.54
CA VAL A 400 -16.65 8.36 -0.78
C VAL A 400 -17.50 9.13 0.24
N ARG A 401 -18.49 9.89 -0.25
CA ARG A 401 -19.41 10.65 0.62
C ARG A 401 -20.46 9.72 1.21
N ILE A 402 -20.79 9.90 2.49
CA ILE A 402 -21.81 9.10 3.20
C ILE A 402 -23.08 9.89 3.54
N GLY A 403 -23.29 11.06 2.92
CA GLY A 403 -24.51 11.85 3.09
C GLY A 403 -24.54 12.79 4.29
N ARG A 404 -23.42 12.99 4.99
CA ARG A 404 -23.27 13.98 6.08
C ARG A 404 -22.10 14.91 5.78
N SER A 405 -22.29 16.22 5.97
CA SER A 405 -21.21 17.19 5.82
C SER A 405 -20.13 16.93 6.86
N ASN A 406 -18.86 17.13 6.49
CA ASN A 406 -17.69 16.94 7.37
C ASN A 406 -17.42 15.50 7.82
N ILE A 407 -18.16 14.51 7.30
CA ILE A 407 -17.92 13.09 7.53
C ILE A 407 -17.91 12.35 6.19
N LEU A 408 -16.84 11.59 5.95
CA LEU A 408 -16.65 10.85 4.70
C LEU A 408 -15.92 9.54 4.95
N LEU A 409 -15.96 8.63 3.98
CA LEU A 409 -15.05 7.50 3.94
C LEU A 409 -13.86 7.86 3.06
N SER A 410 -12.65 7.72 3.59
CA SER A 410 -11.41 7.93 2.85
C SER A 410 -10.73 6.59 2.63
N ASN A 411 -10.71 6.14 1.38
CA ASN A 411 -9.93 4.97 0.98
C ASN A 411 -8.49 5.41 0.72
N VAL A 412 -7.52 4.55 1.03
CA VAL A 412 -6.10 4.84 0.96
C VAL A 412 -5.40 3.72 0.21
N CYS A 413 -4.51 4.07 -0.70
CA CYS A 413 -3.59 3.18 -1.38
C CYS A 413 -2.19 3.77 -1.23
N ASN A 414 -1.38 3.15 -0.38
CA ASN A 414 -0.03 3.60 -0.08
C ASN A 414 0.99 2.62 -0.66
N THR A 415 1.54 2.98 -1.81
CA THR A 415 2.56 2.20 -2.54
C THR A 415 3.93 2.21 -1.89
N GLN A 416 4.21 3.14 -0.98
CA GLN A 416 5.49 3.20 -0.28
C GLN A 416 5.48 2.31 0.96
N LYS A 417 4.37 2.29 1.69
CA LYS A 417 4.18 1.47 2.89
C LYS A 417 3.50 0.12 2.60
N ASN A 418 3.21 -0.19 1.33
CA ASN A 418 2.56 -1.43 0.88
C ASN A 418 1.30 -1.77 1.70
N PHE A 419 0.32 -0.86 1.68
CA PHE A 419 -0.99 -1.13 2.25
C PHE A 419 -2.11 -0.42 1.50
N VAL A 420 -3.31 -1.01 1.59
CA VAL A 420 -4.57 -0.32 1.32
C VAL A 420 -5.38 -0.21 2.60
N GLY A 421 -6.28 0.75 2.67
CA GLY A 421 -7.08 0.94 3.88
C GLY A 421 -8.29 1.81 3.66
N ILE A 422 -9.23 1.74 4.59
CA ILE A 422 -10.41 2.58 4.63
C ILE A 422 -10.50 3.26 5.98
N LYS A 423 -10.96 4.51 5.99
CA LYS A 423 -11.17 5.28 7.21
C LYS A 423 -12.52 5.97 7.16
N LEU A 424 -13.32 5.87 8.21
CA LEU A 424 -14.27 6.94 8.50
C LEU A 424 -13.46 8.16 8.93
N TYR A 425 -13.63 9.28 8.24
CA TYR A 425 -12.95 10.54 8.52
C TYR A 425 -13.96 11.57 9.01
N ILE A 426 -13.78 12.03 10.25
CA ILE A 426 -14.64 13.00 10.93
C ILE A 426 -13.83 14.27 11.12
N ARG A 427 -14.19 15.34 10.41
CA ARG A 427 -13.47 16.62 10.52
C ARG A 427 -13.80 17.32 11.83
N ASN A 428 -12.84 18.09 12.34
CA ASN A 428 -12.90 18.75 13.64
C ASN A 428 -14.17 19.57 13.90
N GLN A 429 -14.84 20.10 12.87
CA GLN A 429 -16.07 20.88 13.03
C GLN A 429 -17.23 20.07 13.64
N VAL A 430 -17.19 18.74 13.54
CA VAL A 430 -18.28 17.85 13.97
C VAL A 430 -17.82 16.74 14.91
N VAL A 431 -16.53 16.71 15.28
CA VAL A 431 -15.93 15.67 16.13
C VAL A 431 -16.62 15.58 17.49
N ASP A 432 -16.81 16.70 18.18
CA ASP A 432 -17.34 16.73 19.56
C ASP A 432 -18.75 16.13 19.69
N VAL A 433 -19.49 16.06 18.58
CA VAL A 433 -20.84 15.47 18.52
C VAL A 433 -20.76 14.01 18.07
N TYR A 434 -20.11 13.76 16.93
CA TYR A 434 -20.21 12.47 16.25
C TYR A 434 -19.26 11.42 16.82
N TYR A 435 -18.02 11.80 17.15
CA TYR A 435 -17.05 10.81 17.59
C TYR A 435 -17.42 10.18 18.94
N PRO A 436 -17.77 10.95 20.01
CA PRO A 436 -18.20 10.35 21.28
C PRO A 436 -19.46 9.48 21.15
N ALA A 437 -20.42 9.89 20.31
CA ALA A 437 -21.65 9.13 20.08
C ALA A 437 -21.39 7.78 19.37
N LEU A 438 -20.48 7.76 18.40
CA LEU A 438 -20.03 6.53 17.75
C LEU A 438 -19.20 5.66 18.73
N GLU A 439 -18.30 6.27 19.49
CA GLU A 439 -17.43 5.57 20.43
C GLU A 439 -18.20 4.89 21.57
N ALA A 440 -19.28 5.52 22.05
CA ALA A 440 -20.19 4.90 23.03
C ALA A 440 -20.84 3.61 22.53
N ARG A 441 -20.93 3.43 21.20
CA ARG A 441 -21.50 2.26 20.52
C ARG A 441 -20.44 1.41 19.81
N ARG A 442 -19.16 1.55 20.19
CA ARG A 442 -18.01 0.88 19.59
C ARG A 442 -18.23 -0.62 19.36
N ASN A 443 -18.69 -1.35 20.37
CA ASN A 443 -18.84 -2.80 20.29
C ASN A 443 -19.92 -3.21 19.27
N GLU A 444 -21.05 -2.50 19.24
CA GLU A 444 -22.14 -2.74 18.27
C GLU A 444 -21.66 -2.45 16.84
N ILE A 445 -20.91 -1.36 16.66
CA ILE A 445 -20.37 -0.94 15.36
C ILE A 445 -19.30 -1.94 14.89
N ASN A 446 -18.38 -2.37 15.74
CA ASN A 446 -17.38 -3.38 15.40
C ASN A 446 -18.04 -4.71 14.99
N GLN A 447 -19.09 -5.12 15.70
CA GLN A 447 -19.87 -6.30 15.34
C GLN A 447 -20.56 -6.13 13.98
N ALA A 448 -21.14 -4.96 13.69
CA ALA A 448 -21.78 -4.68 12.40
C ALA A 448 -20.78 -4.60 11.24
N LEU A 449 -19.55 -4.13 11.50
CA LEU A 449 -18.44 -4.14 10.52
C LEU A 449 -17.86 -5.54 10.31
N GLY A 450 -18.00 -6.44 11.27
CA GLY A 450 -17.39 -7.78 11.25
C GLY A 450 -15.87 -7.75 11.48
N CYS A 451 -15.34 -6.66 12.03
CA CYS A 451 -13.93 -6.46 12.34
C CYS A 451 -13.77 -5.42 13.46
N GLU A 452 -12.58 -5.34 14.05
CA GLU A 452 -12.22 -4.30 15.00
C GLU A 452 -11.30 -3.26 14.33
N PRO A 453 -11.84 -2.16 13.76
CA PRO A 453 -11.01 -1.08 13.24
C PRO A 453 -10.31 -0.35 14.39
N ILE A 454 -9.24 0.37 14.06
CA ILE A 454 -8.54 1.24 14.99
C ILE A 454 -9.39 2.50 15.20
N TRP A 455 -9.88 2.65 16.42
CA TRP A 455 -10.59 3.84 16.88
C TRP A 455 -9.56 4.89 17.32
N ASP A 456 -9.51 5.99 16.57
CA ASP A 456 -8.69 7.17 16.85
C ASP A 456 -7.20 6.87 17.08
N ALA A 457 -6.52 6.45 16.01
CA ALA A 457 -5.08 6.20 16.01
C ALA A 457 -4.22 7.43 16.41
N ASN A 458 -4.79 8.64 16.41
CA ASN A 458 -4.11 9.84 16.85
C ASN A 458 -5.03 10.70 17.75
N PRO A 459 -5.08 10.39 19.06
CA PRO A 459 -5.97 11.07 20.00
C PRO A 459 -5.77 12.59 20.12
N THR A 460 -4.59 13.11 19.75
CA THR A 460 -4.30 14.55 19.80
C THR A 460 -4.73 15.28 18.52
N ALA A 461 -5.04 14.56 17.44
CA ALA A 461 -5.53 15.15 16.20
C ALA A 461 -6.93 15.75 16.40
N ARG A 462 -7.14 16.92 15.78
CA ARG A 462 -8.44 17.62 15.78
C ARG A 462 -9.50 16.88 14.98
N ASP A 463 -9.08 16.19 13.93
CA ASP A 463 -9.93 15.31 13.13
C ASP A 463 -9.83 13.90 13.71
N LYS A 464 -10.93 13.14 13.67
CA LYS A 464 -11.01 11.79 14.21
C LYS A 464 -11.23 10.76 13.13
N THR A 465 -10.66 9.59 13.32
CA THR A 465 -10.79 8.50 12.35
C THR A 465 -11.11 7.17 12.99
N ILE A 466 -11.86 6.34 12.26
CA ILE A 466 -12.07 4.93 12.56
C ILE A 466 -11.54 4.17 11.34
N ALA A 467 -10.41 3.48 11.48
CA ALA A 467 -9.59 3.03 10.36
C ALA A 467 -9.35 1.53 10.33
N LEU A 468 -9.42 0.91 9.16
CA LEU A 468 -9.01 -0.47 8.91
C LEU A 468 -7.94 -0.47 7.83
N THR A 469 -6.82 -1.15 8.10
CA THR A 469 -5.67 -1.25 7.18
C THR A 469 -5.42 -2.70 6.80
N TYR A 470 -4.98 -2.90 5.57
CA TYR A 470 -4.61 -4.18 5.01
C TYR A 470 -3.25 -4.05 4.31
N ASN A 471 -2.24 -4.65 4.92
CA ASN A 471 -0.87 -4.64 4.41
C ASN A 471 -0.76 -5.66 3.26
N ILE A 472 -0.34 -5.19 2.10
CA ILE A 472 -0.28 -5.98 0.88
C ILE A 472 0.76 -5.40 -0.06
N ASP A 473 1.59 -6.25 -0.66
CA ASP A 473 2.64 -5.84 -1.58
C ASP A 473 2.04 -5.36 -2.91
N LEU A 474 2.05 -4.05 -3.14
CA LEU A 474 1.45 -3.43 -4.32
C LEU A 474 2.35 -3.47 -5.56
N THR A 475 3.51 -4.15 -5.50
CA THR A 475 4.40 -4.35 -6.64
C THR A 475 4.02 -5.57 -7.49
N ASP A 476 3.23 -6.51 -6.93
CA ASP A 476 2.69 -7.67 -7.65
C ASP A 476 1.27 -7.37 -8.17
N SER A 477 1.08 -7.51 -9.48
CA SER A 477 -0.22 -7.32 -10.15
C SER A 477 -1.38 -8.15 -9.58
N ILE A 478 -1.10 -9.34 -9.03
CA ILE A 478 -2.11 -10.20 -8.40
C ILE A 478 -2.54 -9.60 -7.07
N HIS A 479 -1.58 -9.16 -6.25
CA HIS A 479 -1.84 -8.48 -4.98
C HIS A 479 -2.52 -7.12 -5.18
N VAL A 480 -2.26 -6.43 -6.30
CA VAL A 480 -3.03 -5.23 -6.68
C VAL A 480 -4.51 -5.55 -6.83
N GLU A 481 -4.84 -6.68 -7.44
CA GLU A 481 -6.24 -7.05 -7.66
C GLU A 481 -6.94 -7.54 -6.39
N GLU A 482 -6.22 -8.27 -5.54
CA GLU A 482 -6.65 -8.61 -4.17
C GLU A 482 -6.89 -7.35 -3.32
N ALA A 483 -5.98 -6.37 -3.39
CA ALA A 483 -6.11 -5.10 -2.70
C ALA A 483 -7.34 -4.32 -3.16
N LEU A 484 -7.64 -4.33 -4.46
CA LEU A 484 -8.83 -3.72 -5.04
C LEU A 484 -10.11 -4.39 -4.54
N ASP A 485 -10.18 -5.72 -4.57
CA ASP A 485 -11.35 -6.48 -4.12
C ASP A 485 -11.61 -6.28 -2.63
N TRP A 486 -10.55 -6.36 -1.80
CA TRP A 486 -10.64 -6.07 -0.38
C TRP A 486 -11.16 -4.65 -0.13
N LEU A 487 -10.58 -3.65 -0.79
CA LEU A 487 -10.94 -2.25 -0.56
C LEU A 487 -12.36 -1.93 -1.02
N VAL A 488 -12.83 -2.52 -2.13
CA VAL A 488 -14.22 -2.40 -2.60
C VAL A 488 -15.18 -3.01 -1.59
N GLN A 489 -14.88 -4.22 -1.11
CA GLN A 489 -15.71 -4.89 -0.10
C GLN A 489 -15.80 -4.07 1.18
N GLN A 490 -14.67 -3.61 1.71
CA GLN A 490 -14.65 -2.80 2.93
C GLN A 490 -15.33 -1.45 2.73
N THR A 491 -15.22 -0.82 1.55
CA THR A 491 -15.97 0.41 1.22
C THR A 491 -17.46 0.21 1.34
N ILE A 492 -17.99 -0.91 0.83
CA ILE A 492 -19.42 -1.20 0.89
C ILE A 492 -19.86 -1.46 2.33
N ILE A 493 -19.09 -2.23 3.10
CA ILE A 493 -19.38 -2.52 4.52
C ILE A 493 -19.40 -1.23 5.34
N PHE A 494 -18.32 -0.43 5.26
CA PHE A 494 -18.21 0.84 5.98
C PHE A 494 -19.30 1.82 5.54
N TYR A 495 -19.63 1.89 4.25
CA TYR A 495 -20.70 2.75 3.77
C TYR A 495 -22.04 2.36 4.37
N ASN A 496 -22.40 1.06 4.34
CA ASN A 496 -23.68 0.58 4.87
C ASN A 496 -23.83 0.81 6.37
N VAL A 497 -22.76 0.60 7.13
CA VAL A 497 -22.77 0.83 8.59
C VAL A 497 -22.78 2.33 8.86
N PHE A 498 -21.74 3.06 8.46
CA PHE A 498 -21.58 4.44 8.90
C PHE A 498 -22.59 5.42 8.29
N SER A 499 -23.13 5.18 7.08
CA SER A 499 -24.21 6.04 6.55
C SER A 499 -25.48 5.98 7.40
N LYS A 500 -25.73 4.86 8.08
CA LYS A 500 -26.81 4.71 9.05
C LYS A 500 -26.43 5.34 10.39
N GLU A 501 -25.28 4.96 10.94
CA GLU A 501 -24.87 5.41 12.28
C GLU A 501 -24.74 6.93 12.38
N VAL A 502 -24.21 7.61 11.35
CA VAL A 502 -24.12 9.09 11.35
C VAL A 502 -25.44 9.78 11.03
N LYS A 503 -26.43 9.06 10.53
CA LYS A 503 -27.76 9.63 10.26
C LYS A 503 -28.58 9.71 11.55
N ASP A 504 -28.40 8.72 12.42
CA ASP A 504 -29.12 8.55 13.68
C ASP A 504 -28.55 9.43 14.82
N ILE A 505 -27.46 10.16 14.54
CA ILE A 505 -26.87 11.24 15.35
C ILE A 505 -27.21 12.60 14.71
#